data_AF-A0ABD5L302-F1
#
_entry.id   AF-A0ABD5L302-F1
#
_cell.length_a   1.000
_cell.length_b   1.000
_cell.length_c   1.000
_cell.angle_alpha   90.00
_cell.angle_beta   90.00
_cell.angle_gamma   90.00
#
_symmetry.space_group_name_H-M   'P 1'
#
loop_
_entity.id
_entity.type
_entity.pdbx_description
1 polymer ?
#
loop_
_entity_poly.entity_id
_entity_poly.type
_entity_poly.pdbx_seq_one_letter_code
_entity_poly.pdbx_strand_id
1 'polypeptide(L)' 'MNKRAAGCLFIFLASLFICTKFISAAIYSSSEASWSSGTFKDQLHEIGTTLNILSIVSLVIGIVYLYLAERNKQ' A
#
# COMPACT_ATOMS: atom_id res chain seq x y z
N MET A 1 8.95 20.50 -10.26
CA MET A 1 8.60 19.07 -10.50
C MET A 1 7.22 19.01 -11.12
N ASN A 2 7.03 18.26 -12.21
CA ASN A 2 5.71 18.10 -12.83
C ASN A 2 4.74 17.52 -11.79
N LYS A 3 3.61 18.21 -11.53
CA LYS A 3 2.55 17.75 -10.60
C LYS A 3 2.10 16.31 -10.90
N ARG A 4 2.24 15.88 -12.17
CA ARG A 4 2.07 14.51 -12.66
C ARG A 4 3.05 13.50 -12.05
N ALA A 5 4.33 13.84 -11.95
CA ALA A 5 5.34 12.96 -11.36
C ALA A 5 5.11 12.77 -9.85
N ALA A 6 4.65 13.80 -9.15
CA ALA A 6 4.27 13.71 -7.75
C ALA A 6 3.07 12.76 -7.55
N GLY A 7 2.01 12.90 -8.37
CA GLY A 7 0.86 11.99 -8.32
C GLY A 7 1.22 10.52 -8.59
N CYS A 8 2.04 10.25 -9.62
CA CYS A 8 2.53 8.90 -9.90
C CYS A 8 3.37 8.31 -8.76
N LEU A 9 4.24 9.12 -8.13
CA LEU A 9 5.04 8.69 -6.98
C LEU A 9 4.14 8.31 -5.78
N PHE A 10 3.09 9.07 -5.50
CA PHE A 10 2.15 8.74 -4.42
C PHE A 10 1.38 7.44 -4.67
N ILE A 11 1.00 7.15 -5.92
CA ILE A 11 0.37 5.88 -6.30
C ILE A 11 1.38 4.72 -6.18
N PHE A 12 2.62 4.95 -6.62
CA PHE A 12 3.70 3.96 -6.49
C PHE A 12 3.98 3.63 -5.01
N LEU A 13 4.03 4.64 -4.15
CA LEU A 13 4.18 4.48 -2.70
C LEU A 13 3.00 3.71 -2.08
N ALA A 14 1.76 3.96 -2.53
CA ALA A 14 0.59 3.21 -2.07
C ALA A 14 0.69 1.70 -2.37
N SER A 15 1.10 1.37 -3.61
CA SER A 15 1.35 -0.02 -4.02
C SER A 15 2.50 -0.65 -3.22
N LEU A 16 3.56 0.11 -2.99
CA LEU A 16 4.71 -0.32 -2.20
C LEU A 16 4.32 -0.65 -0.76
N PHE A 17 3.46 0.16 -0.11
CA PHE A 17 2.93 -0.14 1.22
C PHE A 17 2.13 -1.45 1.27
N ILE A 18 1.30 -1.74 0.25
CA ILE A 18 0.60 -3.03 0.16
C ILE A 18 1.61 -4.18 0.01
N CYS A 19 2.58 -4.04 -0.90
CA CYS A 19 3.59 -5.07 -1.15
C CYS A 19 4.41 -5.35 0.11
N THR A 20 4.83 -4.32 0.84
CA THR A 20 5.54 -4.47 2.11
C THR A 20 4.69 -5.23 3.13
N LYS A 21 3.38 -4.99 3.21
CA LYS A 21 2.49 -5.75 4.11
C LYS A 21 2.49 -7.24 3.79
N PHE A 22 2.39 -7.59 2.52
CA PHE A 22 2.43 -8.99 2.06
C PHE A 22 3.81 -9.62 2.25
N ILE A 23 4.88 -8.86 2.01
CA ILE A 23 6.26 -9.31 2.24
C ILE A 23 6.54 -9.57 3.71
N SER A 24 6.09 -8.68 4.62
CA SER A 24 6.23 -8.89 6.07
C SER A 24 5.48 -10.15 6.52
N ALA A 25 4.25 -10.35 6.04
CA ALA A 25 3.49 -11.56 6.32
C ALA A 25 4.18 -12.82 5.76
N ALA A 26 4.75 -12.75 4.56
CA ALA A 26 5.49 -13.87 3.96
C ALA A 26 6.78 -14.20 4.71
N ILE A 27 7.53 -13.20 5.17
CA ILE A 27 8.74 -13.40 5.98
C ILE A 27 8.37 -14.04 7.32
N TYR A 28 7.31 -13.57 7.97
CA TYR A 28 6.84 -14.13 9.24
C TYR A 28 6.36 -15.57 9.05
N SER A 29 5.60 -15.84 7.98
CA SER A 29 5.14 -17.19 7.62
C SER A 29 6.29 -18.14 7.26
N SER A 30 7.40 -17.65 6.68
CA SER A 30 8.59 -18.47 6.43
C SER A 30 9.29 -18.91 7.72
N SER A 31 9.10 -18.20 8.84
CA SER A 31 9.69 -18.55 10.13
C SER A 31 8.87 -19.61 10.89
N GLU A 32 7.64 -19.89 10.47
CA GLU A 32 6.77 -20.86 11.13
C GLU A 32 6.77 -22.21 10.38
N ALA A 33 6.98 -23.29 11.13
CA ALA A 33 7.14 -24.65 10.59
C ALA A 33 5.83 -25.27 10.02
N SER A 34 4.69 -24.58 10.15
CA SER A 34 3.39 -25.04 9.68
C SER A 34 2.72 -23.96 8.84
N TRP A 35 2.85 -24.08 7.52
CA TRP A 35 2.18 -23.24 6.54
C TRP A 35 0.67 -23.53 6.52
N SER A 36 -0.05 -23.00 7.52
CA SER A 36 -1.51 -23.08 7.57
C SER A 36 -2.12 -21.74 7.14
N SER A 37 -3.13 -21.80 6.28
CA SER A 37 -3.86 -20.62 5.78
C SER A 37 -4.54 -19.83 6.90
N GLY A 38 -4.80 -20.46 8.05
CA GLY A 38 -5.30 -19.79 9.26
C GLY A 38 -4.28 -18.85 9.87
N THR A 39 -3.04 -19.31 10.06
CA THR A 39 -1.97 -18.54 10.72
C THR A 39 -1.56 -17.32 9.90
N PHE A 40 -1.51 -17.45 8.56
CA PHE A 40 -1.24 -16.31 7.67
C PHE A 40 -2.34 -15.24 7.77
N LYS A 41 -3.61 -15.67 7.92
CA LYS A 41 -4.75 -14.76 8.02
C LYS A 41 -4.80 -14.05 9.37
N ASP A 42 -4.44 -14.74 10.46
CA ASP A 42 -4.27 -14.13 11.79
C ASP A 42 -3.08 -13.17 11.82
N GLN A 43 -1.93 -13.55 11.23
CA GLN A 43 -0.78 -12.64 11.10
C GLN A 43 -1.13 -11.39 10.26
N LEU A 44 -1.93 -11.54 9.20
CA LEU A 44 -2.43 -10.40 8.42
C LEU A 44 -3.41 -9.51 9.20
N HIS A 45 -4.09 -10.08 10.20
CA HIS A 45 -4.98 -9.37 11.12
C HIS A 45 -4.17 -8.62 12.19
N GLU A 46 -3.14 -9.26 12.75
CA GLU A 46 -2.20 -8.74 13.75
C GLU A 46 -1.32 -7.61 13.22
N ILE A 47 -0.86 -7.68 11.95
CA ILE A 47 -0.16 -6.57 11.28
C ILE A 47 -1.02 -5.29 11.23
N GLY A 48 -2.33 -5.43 11.44
CA GLY A 48 -3.23 -4.33 11.69
C GLY A 48 -3.73 -3.66 10.42
N THR A 49 -4.94 -3.11 10.51
CA THR A 49 -5.61 -2.40 9.42
C THR A 49 -4.92 -1.08 9.07
N THR A 50 -4.01 -0.59 9.91
CA THR A 50 -3.29 0.68 9.79
C THR A 50 -2.56 0.82 8.46
N LEU A 51 -1.82 -0.20 8.01
CA LEU A 51 -1.12 -0.16 6.71
C LEU A 51 -2.11 -0.13 5.52
N ASN A 52 -3.27 -0.76 5.69
CA ASN A 52 -4.31 -0.76 4.67
C ASN A 52 -4.96 0.61 4.55
N ILE A 53 -5.27 1.24 5.68
CA ILE A 53 -5.81 2.60 5.76
C ILE A 53 -4.80 3.60 5.16
N LEU A 54 -3.51 3.50 5.52
CA LEU A 54 -2.46 4.36 4.95
C LEU A 54 -2.33 4.21 3.43
N SER A 55 -2.40 2.98 2.92
CA SER A 55 -2.34 2.76 1.47
C SER A 55 -3.55 3.35 0.75
N ILE A 56 -4.77 3.16 1.28
CA ILE A 56 -5.99 3.75 0.71
C ILE A 56 -5.89 5.29 0.72
N VAL A 57 -5.43 5.88 1.82
CA VAL A 57 -5.25 7.33 1.92
C VAL A 57 -4.20 7.82 0.92
N SER A 58 -3.06 7.13 0.78
CA SER A 58 -2.02 7.47 -0.20
C SER A 58 -2.52 7.35 -1.65
N LEU A 59 -3.37 6.35 -1.93
CA LEU A 59 -3.99 6.16 -3.23
C LEU A 59 -4.97 7.30 -3.56
N VAL A 60 -5.83 7.67 -2.62
CA VAL A 60 -6.79 8.79 -2.78
C VAL A 60 -6.03 10.10 -2.99
N ILE A 61 -5.00 10.38 -2.19
CA ILE A 61 -4.16 11.57 -2.34
C ILE A 61 -3.49 11.58 -3.72
N GLY A 62 -2.92 10.45 -4.16
CA GLY A 62 -2.29 10.33 -5.48
C GLY A 62 -3.25 10.61 -6.64
N ILE A 63 -4.48 10.08 -6.57
CA ILE A 63 -5.53 10.31 -7.58
C ILE A 63 -5.96 11.79 -7.58
N VAL A 64 -6.22 12.38 -6.42
CA VAL A 64 -6.60 13.80 -6.29
C VAL A 64 -5.49 14.71 -6.85
N TYR A 65 -4.23 14.39 -6.58
CA TYR A 65 -3.08 15.15 -7.07
C TYR A 65 -2.95 15.06 -8.60
N LEU A 66 -3.19 13.88 -9.18
CA LEU A 66 -3.22 13.69 -10.64
C LEU A 66 -4.39 14.46 -11.28
N TYR A 67 -5.57 14.42 -10.68
CA TYR A 67 -6.74 15.13 -11.17
C TYR A 67 -6.54 16.65 -11.14
N LEU A 68 -5.99 17.19 -10.04
CA LEU A 68 -5.63 18.62 -9.93
C LEU A 68 -4.53 19.03 -10.91
N ALA A 69 -3.57 18.13 -11.17
CA ALA A 69 -2.52 18.36 -12.15
C ALA A 69 -3.07 18.45 -13.58
N GLU A 70 -4.06 17.63 -13.92
CA GLU A 70 -4.71 17.64 -15.22
C GLU A 70 -5.63 18.87 -15.39
N ARG A 71 -6.37 19.24 -14.33
CA ARG A 71 -7.20 20.46 -14.28
C ARG A 71 -6.42 21.76 -14.39
N ASN A 72 -5.21 21.83 -13.82
CA ASN A 72 -4.35 23.02 -13.94
C ASN A 72 -3.68 23.18 -15.32
N LYS A 73 -3.84 22.20 -16.21
CA LYS A 73 -3.25 22.23 -17.56
C LYS A 73 -4.25 22.71 -18.63
N GLN A 74 -5.54 22.78 -18.26
CA GLN A 74 -6.60 23.44 -19.02
C GLN A 74 -6.60 24.93 -18.67
#